data_AF-A0A821KNA0-F1
#
_entry.id   AF-A0A821KNA0-F1
#
_cell.length_a   1.000
_cell.length_b   1.000
_cell.length_c   1.000
_cell.angle_alpha   90.00
_cell.angle_beta   90.00
_cell.angle_gamma   90.00
#
_symmetry.space_group_name_H-M   'P 1'
#
loop_
_entity.id
_entity.type
_entity.pdbx_description
1 polymer ?
#
loop_
_entity_poly.entity_id
_entity_poly.type
_entity_poly.pdbx_seq_one_letter_code
_entity_poly.pdbx_strand_id
1 'polypeptide(L)'
;DLRLQDIFSFDMNDPNPHARQLVQSNVTGRSQPVGISYDWVSDRLYWTDERYGRIISARNNGSERLIIAGSSQPRAIAVHPCKGLLFWSTVGIYPSIRRSTLTGRQVTYIVMT
;
A
#
# COMPACT_ATOMS: atom_id res chain seq x y z
N ASP A 1 0.42 1.73 -23.14
CA ASP A 1 -0.19 0.45 -22.74
C ASP A 1 -0.08 0.33 -21.22
N LEU A 2 -1.14 0.70 -20.49
CA LEU A 2 -1.15 0.70 -19.03
C LEU A 2 -1.35 -0.73 -18.55
N ARG A 3 -0.33 -1.33 -17.92
CA ARG A 3 -0.48 -2.65 -17.31
C ARG A 3 -1.31 -2.49 -16.04
N LEU A 4 -2.39 -3.27 -15.93
CA LEU A 4 -3.45 -3.20 -14.89
C LEU A 4 -2.99 -3.44 -13.43
N GLN A 5 -1.70 -3.30 -13.11
CA GLN A 5 -1.06 -3.85 -11.91
C GLN A 5 0.09 -3.00 -11.36
N ASP A 6 0.25 -1.81 -11.92
CA ASP A 6 1.25 -0.82 -11.54
C ASP A 6 0.56 0.38 -10.88
N ILE A 7 1.29 1.11 -10.03
CA ILE A 7 0.82 2.37 -9.43
C ILE A 7 1.47 3.51 -10.21
N PHE A 8 0.63 4.43 -10.69
CA PHE A 8 1.05 5.62 -11.41
C PHE A 8 0.64 6.88 -10.65
N SER A 9 1.34 7.97 -10.93
CA SER A 9 1.01 9.32 -10.48
C SER A 9 0.99 10.25 -11.68
N PHE A 10 0.15 11.27 -11.66
CA PHE A 10 0.13 12.33 -12.66
C PHE A 10 -0.20 13.64 -11.94
N ASP A 11 0.32 14.74 -12.45
CA ASP A 11 -0.06 16.07 -11.96
C ASP A 11 -1.45 16.40 -12.50
N MET A 12 -2.40 16.68 -11.60
CA MET A 12 -3.76 17.05 -12.00
C MET A 12 -3.85 18.48 -12.53
N ASN A 13 -2.84 19.32 -12.28
CA ASN A 13 -2.78 20.69 -12.77
C ASN A 13 -2.08 20.80 -14.14
N ASP A 14 -1.46 19.72 -14.60
CA ASP A 14 -0.82 19.67 -15.92
C ASP A 14 -1.91 19.56 -17.01
N PRO A 15 -2.01 20.52 -17.95
CA PRO A 15 -2.95 20.44 -19.07
C PRO A 15 -2.66 19.27 -20.02
N ASN A 16 -1.48 18.65 -19.94
CA ASN A 16 -1.12 17.44 -20.67
C ASN A 16 -0.46 16.40 -19.73
N PRO A 17 -1.26 15.76 -18.86
CA PRO A 17 -0.73 14.97 -17.76
C PRO A 17 0.04 13.74 -18.26
N HIS A 18 1.33 13.69 -17.92
CA HIS A 18 2.16 12.52 -18.16
C HIS A 18 2.19 11.61 -16.93
N ALA A 19 1.69 10.37 -17.09
CA ALA A 19 1.72 9.38 -16.02
C ALA A 19 3.17 8.97 -15.68
N ARG A 20 3.61 9.30 -14.47
CA ARG A 20 4.83 8.79 -13.86
C ARG A 20 4.56 7.48 -13.15
N GLN A 21 5.21 6.41 -13.58
CA GLN A 21 5.16 5.12 -12.91
C GLN A 21 5.89 5.16 -11.57
N LEU A 22 5.20 4.83 -10.48
CA LEU A 22 5.74 4.76 -9.12
C LEU A 22 6.06 3.33 -8.69
N VAL A 23 5.24 2.38 -9.13
CA VAL A 23 5.44 0.95 -8.88
C VAL A 23 5.55 0.25 -10.22
N GLN A 24 6.65 -0.48 -10.40
CA GLN A 24 6.90 -1.33 -11.55
C GLN A 24 6.93 -2.79 -11.11
N SER A 25 6.08 -3.63 -11.71
CA SER A 25 6.15 -5.09 -11.54
C SER A 25 7.36 -5.66 -12.32
N ASN A 26 8.58 -5.48 -11.81
CA ASN A 26 9.82 -5.96 -12.47
C ASN A 26 10.10 -7.45 -12.28
N VAL A 27 9.28 -8.15 -11.49
CA VAL A 27 9.39 -9.59 -11.30
C VAL A 27 8.34 -10.23 -12.20
N THR A 28 8.69 -11.36 -12.82
CA THR A 28 7.80 -12.23 -13.63
C THR A 28 6.46 -12.58 -12.95
N GLY A 29 6.29 -12.26 -11.67
CA GLY A 29 4.99 -12.16 -11.04
C GLY A 29 4.43 -10.73 -11.02
N ARG A 30 3.42 -10.54 -11.87
CA ARG A 30 2.32 -9.57 -11.75
C ARG A 30 1.93 -9.26 -10.29
N SER A 31 2.33 -8.12 -9.72
CA SER A 31 1.81 -7.61 -8.44
C SER A 31 0.31 -7.34 -8.54
N GLN A 32 -0.41 -7.35 -7.42
CA GLN A 32 -1.84 -7.04 -7.43
C GLN A 32 -2.17 -5.99 -6.37
N PRO A 33 -1.89 -4.69 -6.66
CA PRO A 33 -2.29 -3.61 -5.77
C PRO A 33 -3.82 -3.49 -5.73
N VAL A 34 -4.44 -3.54 -4.55
CA VAL A 34 -5.90 -3.48 -4.41
C VAL A 34 -6.42 -2.37 -3.51
N GLY A 35 -5.58 -1.87 -2.59
CA GLY A 35 -5.89 -0.72 -1.75
C GLY A 35 -4.66 0.18 -1.60
N ILE A 36 -4.88 1.49 -1.55
CA ILE A 36 -3.82 2.50 -1.41
C ILE A 36 -4.25 3.59 -0.43
N SER A 37 -3.30 4.15 0.31
CA SER A 37 -3.47 5.29 1.21
C SER A 37 -2.22 6.17 1.17
N TYR A 38 -2.38 7.47 1.42
CA TYR A 38 -1.30 8.45 1.38
C TYR A 38 -1.13 9.12 2.74
N ASP A 39 0.09 9.07 3.27
CA ASP A 39 0.52 9.84 4.42
C ASP A 39 1.13 11.15 3.93
N TRP A 40 0.35 12.23 4.04
CA TRP A 40 0.75 13.57 3.65
C TRP A 40 1.77 14.22 4.58
N VAL A 41 1.95 13.69 5.80
CA VAL A 41 2.91 14.24 6.78
C VAL A 41 4.31 13.73 6.46
N SER A 42 4.45 12.45 6.12
CA SER A 42 5.73 11.83 5.80
C SER A 42 6.04 11.71 4.30
N ASP A 43 5.08 12.13 3.45
CA ASP A 43 5.14 12.03 2.00
C ASP A 43 5.33 10.59 1.50
N ARG A 44 4.54 9.66 2.06
CA ARG A 44 4.61 8.23 1.78
C ARG A 44 3.28 7.65 1.32
N LEU A 45 3.35 6.78 0.33
CA LEU A 45 2.25 5.92 -0.09
C LEU A 45 2.34 4.59 0.66
N TYR A 46 1.19 4.06 1.03
CA TYR A 46 1.01 2.72 1.59
C TYR A 46 0.01 1.97 0.72
N TRP A 47 0.31 0.74 0.33
CA TRP A 47 -0.63 -0.07 -0.44
C TRP A 47 -0.57 -1.54 -0.06
N THR A 48 -1.65 -2.25 -0.39
CA THR A 48 -1.78 -3.69 -0.23
C THR A 48 -1.49 -4.38 -1.55
N ASP A 49 -0.68 -5.44 -1.51
CA ASP A 49 -0.47 -6.36 -2.63
C ASP A 49 -1.12 -7.69 -2.25
N GLU A 50 -2.27 -7.97 -2.87
CA GLU A 50 -3.06 -9.15 -2.56
C GLU A 50 -2.32 -10.44 -2.93
N ARG A 51 -1.71 -10.45 -4.12
CA ARG A 51 -1.08 -11.65 -4.69
C ARG A 51 0.12 -12.10 -3.85
N TYR A 52 0.92 -11.15 -3.40
CA TYR A 52 2.10 -11.43 -2.58
C TYR A 52 1.81 -11.41 -1.08
N GLY A 53 0.62 -10.98 -0.67
CA GLY A 53 0.25 -10.87 0.73
C GLY A 53 1.08 -9.86 1.50
N ARG A 54 1.30 -8.67 0.91
CA ARG A 54 2.21 -7.65 1.47
C ARG A 54 1.52 -6.32 1.67
N ILE A 55 1.85 -5.65 2.77
CA ILE A 55 1.63 -4.22 2.96
C ILE A 55 2.95 -3.55 2.63
N ILE A 56 2.95 -2.59 1.71
CA ILE A 56 4.16 -1.98 1.16
C ILE A 56 4.05 -0.47 1.33
N SER A 57 5.18 0.20 1.54
CA SER A 57 5.28 1.66 1.48
C SER A 57 6.36 2.11 0.52
N ALA A 58 6.26 3.33 0.02
CA ALA A 58 7.30 4.05 -0.72
C ALA A 58 7.05 5.56 -0.58
N ARG A 59 8.05 6.38 -0.91
CA ARG A 59 7.81 7.82 -1.10
C ARG A 59 6.87 8.08 -2.27
N ASN A 60 6.28 9.27 -2.35
CA ASN A 60 5.44 9.68 -3.47
C ASN A 60 6.13 9.57 -4.85
N ASN A 61 7.47 9.53 -4.87
CA ASN A 61 8.32 9.41 -6.06
C ASN A 61 8.75 7.97 -6.36
N GLY A 62 8.21 6.99 -5.63
CA GLY A 62 8.52 5.57 -5.80
C GLY A 62 9.81 5.11 -5.12
N SER A 63 10.63 6.03 -4.58
CA SER A 63 11.86 5.69 -3.85
C SER A 63 11.58 5.15 -2.44
N GLU A 64 12.62 4.61 -1.79
CA GLU A 64 12.56 4.05 -0.43
C GLU A 64 11.41 3.05 -0.22
N ARG A 65 11.25 2.13 -1.18
CA ARG A 65 10.22 1.09 -1.10
C ARG A 65 10.55 0.09 0.01
N LEU A 66 9.59 -0.15 0.91
CA LEU A 66 9.72 -1.02 2.07
C LEU A 66 8.51 -1.96 2.20
N ILE A 67 8.74 -3.21 2.58
CA ILE A 67 7.68 -4.12 3.03
C ILE A 67 7.40 -3.79 4.49
N ILE A 68 6.18 -3.34 4.78
CA ILE A 68 5.74 -2.95 6.13
C ILE A 68 5.28 -4.17 6.92
N ALA A 69 4.45 -5.02 6.31
CA ALA A 69 3.91 -6.20 6.99
C ALA A 69 3.53 -7.30 5.98
N GLY A 70 3.46 -8.53 6.46
CA GLY A 70 2.85 -9.66 5.76
C GLY A 70 1.40 -9.87 6.21
N SER A 71 0.51 -10.13 5.26
CA SER A 71 -0.90 -10.42 5.53
C SER A 71 -1.46 -11.31 4.43
N SER A 72 -2.32 -12.27 4.75
CA SER A 72 -2.99 -13.09 3.72
C SER A 72 -4.08 -12.25 3.04
N GLN A 73 -4.06 -12.11 1.71
CA GLN A 73 -5.07 -11.35 0.94
C GLN A 73 -5.48 -10.00 1.57
N PRO A 74 -4.53 -9.07 1.78
CA PRO A 74 -4.84 -7.75 2.29
C PRO A 74 -5.67 -6.97 1.26
N ARG A 75 -6.64 -6.19 1.75
CA ARG A 75 -7.61 -5.44 0.94
C ARG A 75 -7.47 -3.94 1.19
N ALA A 76 -8.42 -3.36 1.93
CA ALA A 76 -8.44 -1.93 2.23
C ALA A 76 -7.31 -1.56 3.19
N ILE A 77 -6.82 -0.34 3.08
CA ILE A 77 -5.75 0.21 3.92
C ILE A 77 -6.02 1.68 4.23
N ALA A 78 -5.75 2.08 5.46
CA ALA A 78 -5.88 3.45 5.92
C ALA A 78 -4.71 3.83 6.83
N VAL A 79 -4.22 5.05 6.70
CA VAL A 79 -3.15 5.60 7.53
C VAL A 79 -3.70 6.68 8.45
N HIS A 80 -3.22 6.71 9.70
CA HIS A 80 -3.41 7.83 10.62
C HIS A 80 -2.04 8.47 10.91
N PRO A 81 -1.63 9.48 10.12
CA PRO A 81 -0.29 10.07 10.20
C PRO A 81 0.05 10.61 11.59
N CYS A 82 -0.82 11.42 12.18
CA CYS A 82 -0.57 12.07 13.47
C CYS A 82 -0.44 11.10 14.66
N LYS A 83 -0.93 9.87 14.52
CA LYS A 83 -0.80 8.82 15.55
C LYS A 83 0.26 7.78 15.20
N GLY A 84 0.85 7.88 14.00
CA GLY A 84 1.82 6.91 13.52
C GLY A 84 1.23 5.50 13.36
N LEU A 85 -0.06 5.38 13.00
CA LEU A 85 -0.75 4.09 12.89
C LEU A 85 -1.15 3.78 11.44
N LEU A 86 -1.05 2.50 11.11
CA LEU A 86 -1.49 1.93 9.84
C LEU A 86 -2.54 0.85 10.12
N PHE A 87 -3.60 0.82 9.33
CA PHE A 87 -4.72 -0.11 9.45
C PHE A 87 -4.96 -0.80 8.12
N TRP A 88 -5.26 -2.10 8.13
CA TRP A 88 -5.68 -2.81 6.93
C TRP A 88 -6.67 -3.93 7.23
N SER A 89 -7.51 -4.24 6.24
CA SER A 89 -8.38 -5.42 6.26
C SER A 89 -7.75 -6.59 5.52
N THR A 90 -8.06 -7.80 5.96
CA THR A 90 -7.67 -9.07 5.31
C THR A 90 -8.89 -9.96 5.19
N VAL A 91 -9.02 -10.63 4.05
CA VAL A 91 -10.04 -11.67 3.79
C VAL A 91 -9.43 -13.06 3.59
N GLY A 92 -8.14 -13.21 3.90
CA GLY A 92 -7.42 -14.47 3.75
C GLY A 92 -7.71 -15.47 4.87
N ILE A 93 -6.71 -16.27 5.23
CA ILE A 93 -6.84 -17.38 6.19
C ILE A 93 -7.52 -16.97 7.51
N TYR A 94 -7.24 -15.76 8.00
CA TYR A 94 -7.87 -15.18 9.18
C TYR A 94 -8.47 -13.81 8.82
N PRO A 95 -9.76 -13.76 8.45
CA PRO A 95 -10.43 -12.51 8.18
C PRO A 95 -10.36 -11.61 9.40
N SER A 96 -9.81 -10.41 9.23
CA SER A 96 -9.52 -9.52 10.34
C SER A 96 -9.28 -8.10 9.88
N ILE A 97 -9.43 -7.17 10.82
CA ILE A 97 -8.89 -5.82 10.72
C ILE A 97 -7.69 -5.75 11.63
N ARG A 98 -6.55 -5.33 11.09
CA ARG A 98 -5.28 -5.27 11.80
C ARG A 98 -4.76 -3.84 11.84
N ARG A 99 -3.91 -3.56 12.83
CA ARG A 99 -3.14 -2.32 12.89
C ARG A 99 -1.69 -2.56 13.23
N SER A 100 -0.83 -1.62 12.85
CA SER A 100 0.57 -1.56 13.25
C SER A 100 1.03 -0.11 13.39
N THR A 101 2.26 0.11 13.83
CA THR A 101 2.95 1.39 13.57
C THR A 101 3.17 1.58 12.05
N LEU A 102 3.49 2.79 11.61
CA LEU A 102 3.86 3.09 10.21
C LEU A 102 5.07 2.30 9.70
N THR A 103 5.89 1.76 10.60
CA THR A 103 7.07 0.93 10.29
C THR A 103 6.77 -0.58 10.41
N GLY A 104 5.50 -0.97 10.59
CA GLY A 104 5.10 -2.38 10.66
C GLY A 104 5.36 -3.05 12.02
N ARG A 105 5.72 -2.30 13.06
CA ARG A 105 5.91 -2.84 14.40
C ARG A 105 4.55 -2.99 15.10
N GLN A 106 4.51 -3.88 16.09
CA GLN A 106 3.34 -4.07 16.96
C GLN A 106 2.05 -4.37 16.18
N VAL A 107 2.13 -5.30 15.22
CA VAL A 107 0.95 -5.77 14.49
C VAL A 107 -0.03 -6.39 15.49
N THR A 108 -1.24 -5.85 15.55
CA THR A 108 -2.32 -6.32 16.45
C THR A 108 -3.62 -6.47 15.69
N TYR A 109 -4.49 -7.35 16.16
CA TYR A 109 -5.85 -7.52 15.68
C TYR A 109 -6.75 -6.49 16.36
N ILE A 110 -7.55 -5.76 15.59
CA ILE A 110 -8.62 -4.90 16.11
C ILE A 110 -9.91 -5.72 16.19
N VAL A 111 -10.21 -6.43 15.10
CA VAL A 111 -11.31 -7.39 15.02
C VAL A 111 -10.77 -8.64 14.35
N MET A 112 -11.11 -9.80 14.89
CA MET A 112 -10.83 -11.11 14.33
C MET A 112 -12.14 -11.91 14.37
N THR A 113 -12.50 -12.54 13.26
CA THR A 113 -13.72 -13.35 13.12
C THR A 113 -13.39 -14.81 12.93
#